data_AF-A0A2S8VZA9-F1
#
_entry.id   AF-A0A2S8VZA9-F1
#
_cell.length_a   1.000
_cell.length_b   1.000
_cell.length_c   1.000
_cell.angle_alpha   90.00
_cell.angle_beta   90.00
_cell.angle_gamma   90.00
#
_symmetry.space_group_name_H-M   'P 1'
#
loop_
_entity.id
_entity.type
_entity.pdbx_description
1 polymer ?
#
loop_
_entity_poly.entity_id
_entity_poly.type
_entity_poly.pdbx_seq_one_letter_code
_entity_poly.pdbx_strand_id
1 'polypeptide(L)'
;MRVQEKPNNVKDDKLIVEVLKEVKELYTIVLSRKISDIEVFILKYISLLCKSKPELLELKEVCDSLVKRYPEGCVYIDESLFDKARESVKPEFRSYFPSGYFEAEMVVFYIYNTYIKQAFDEIRSLDIKRVDRFILDKLERHIQNTLVDDPNFKGDNPYYKRHYRELDRSKKISLKCLDSDFDAYIEYFSEEEQ
;
A
#
# COMPACT_ATOMS: atom_id res chain seq x y z
N MET A 1 40.02 4.97 21.12
CA MET A 1 38.92 4.20 21.73
C MET A 1 38.46 3.18 20.71
N ARG A 2 38.59 1.88 21.00
CA ARG A 2 37.98 0.84 20.16
C ARG A 2 36.50 0.78 20.52
N VAL A 3 35.62 1.14 19.60
CA VAL A 3 34.20 0.81 19.70
C VAL A 3 34.16 -0.71 19.58
N GLN A 4 33.89 -1.41 20.69
CA GLN A 4 33.53 -2.81 20.62
C GLN A 4 32.18 -2.88 19.92
N GLU A 5 32.19 -3.14 18.62
CA GLU A 5 30.99 -3.54 17.91
C GLU A 5 30.58 -4.90 18.49
N LYS A 6 29.43 -4.93 19.18
CA LYS A 6 28.80 -6.21 19.51
C LYS A 6 28.57 -6.95 18.18
N PRO A 7 28.82 -8.26 18.11
CA PRO A 7 28.39 -9.05 16.97
C PRO A 7 26.87 -8.86 16.83
N ASN A 8 26.40 -8.59 15.61
CA ASN A 8 24.97 -8.62 15.34
C ASN A 8 24.44 -10.02 15.73
N ASN A 9 23.25 -10.05 16.29
CA ASN A 9 22.61 -11.28 16.70
C ASN A 9 21.98 -11.88 15.45
N VAL A 10 22.53 -12.98 14.94
CA VAL A 10 22.07 -13.72 13.75
C VAL A 10 20.54 -13.92 13.72
N LYS A 11 19.89 -14.04 14.88
CA LYS A 11 18.42 -14.14 14.96
C LYS A 11 17.70 -12.85 14.58
N ASP A 12 18.27 -11.70 14.98
CA ASP A 12 17.71 -10.39 14.69
C ASP A 12 17.90 -10.08 13.19
N ASP A 13 19.05 -10.40 12.61
CA ASP A 13 19.31 -10.22 11.17
C ASP A 13 18.36 -11.09 10.32
N LYS A 14 18.14 -12.34 10.72
CA LYS A 14 17.17 -13.22 10.06
C LYS A 14 15.76 -12.63 10.07
N LEU A 15 15.31 -12.09 11.20
CA LEU A 15 14.01 -11.42 11.32
C LEU A 15 13.95 -10.18 10.41
N ILE A 16 15.02 -9.38 10.37
CA ILE A 16 15.11 -8.22 9.46
C ILE A 16 14.93 -8.68 8.01
N VAL A 17 15.63 -9.73 7.59
CA VAL A 17 15.51 -10.27 6.23
C VAL A 17 14.08 -10.76 5.94
N GLU A 18 13.44 -11.45 6.88
CA GLU A 18 12.06 -11.91 6.75
C GLU A 18 11.09 -10.72 6.59
N VAL A 19 11.21 -9.71 7.43
CA VAL A 19 10.39 -8.49 7.35
C VAL A 19 10.65 -7.72 6.06
N LEU A 20 11.90 -7.58 5.61
CA LEU A 20 12.22 -6.89 4.36
C LEU A 20 11.61 -7.61 3.16
N LYS A 21 11.57 -8.94 3.16
CA LYS A 21 10.89 -9.73 2.12
C LYS A 21 9.37 -9.53 2.16
N GLU A 22 8.78 -9.48 3.35
CA GLU A 22 7.34 -9.19 3.50
C GLU A 22 7.00 -7.79 2.99
N VAL A 23 7.76 -6.76 3.39
CA VAL A 23 7.57 -5.39 2.91
C VAL A 23 7.70 -5.32 1.39
N LYS A 24 8.67 -6.05 0.82
CA LYS A 24 8.84 -6.17 -0.64
C LYS A 24 7.60 -6.73 -1.33
N GLU A 25 7.01 -7.79 -0.78
CA GLU A 25 5.77 -8.35 -1.29
C GLU A 25 4.61 -7.33 -1.23
N LEU A 26 4.46 -6.64 -0.09
CA LEU A 26 3.41 -5.66 0.14
C LEU A 26 3.44 -4.50 -0.86
N TYR A 27 4.59 -3.81 -1.01
CA TYR A 27 4.66 -2.70 -1.97
C TYR A 27 4.57 -3.18 -3.43
N THR A 28 5.03 -4.40 -3.72
CA THR A 28 4.95 -4.98 -5.07
C THR A 28 3.50 -5.23 -5.45
N ILE A 29 2.69 -5.78 -4.56
CA ILE A 29 1.25 -5.94 -4.77
C ILE A 29 0.62 -4.60 -5.15
N VAL A 30 0.99 -3.53 -4.46
CA VAL A 30 0.43 -2.19 -4.69
C VAL A 30 0.84 -1.61 -6.04
N LEU A 31 2.13 -1.65 -6.36
CA LEU A 31 2.68 -1.01 -7.57
C LEU A 31 2.43 -1.81 -8.85
N SER A 32 2.19 -3.11 -8.75
CA SER A 32 1.93 -4.00 -9.90
C SER A 32 0.45 -4.22 -10.21
N ARG A 33 -0.46 -3.89 -9.29
CA ARG A 33 -1.90 -4.16 -9.44
C ARG A 33 -2.50 -3.34 -10.57
N LYS A 34 -3.35 -3.99 -11.38
CA LYS A 34 -4.14 -3.32 -12.41
C LYS A 34 -5.24 -2.48 -11.78
N ILE A 35 -5.58 -1.39 -12.44
CA ILE A 35 -6.69 -0.48 -12.12
C ILE A 35 -7.98 -1.25 -11.80
N SER A 36 -8.37 -2.18 -12.67
CA SER A 36 -9.56 -3.03 -12.49
C SER A 36 -9.59 -3.79 -11.17
N ASP A 37 -8.43 -4.23 -10.70
CA ASP A 37 -8.30 -5.06 -9.50
C ASP A 37 -8.24 -4.20 -8.23
N ILE A 38 -7.96 -2.90 -8.37
CA ILE A 38 -8.05 -1.90 -7.30
C ILE A 38 -9.51 -1.60 -6.99
N GLU A 39 -10.34 -1.38 -8.01
CA GLU A 39 -11.77 -1.06 -7.82
C GLU A 39 -12.50 -2.21 -7.10
N VAL A 40 -12.31 -3.45 -7.57
CA VAL A 40 -12.90 -4.65 -6.92
C VAL A 40 -12.39 -4.81 -5.49
N PHE A 41 -11.10 -4.56 -5.24
CA PHE A 41 -10.54 -4.61 -3.89
C PHE A 41 -11.18 -3.58 -2.96
N ILE A 42 -11.35 -2.34 -3.42
CA ILE A 42 -11.97 -1.27 -2.64
C ILE A 42 -13.43 -1.56 -2.36
N LEU A 43 -14.19 -2.09 -3.33
CA LEU A 43 -15.58 -2.49 -3.08
C LEU A 43 -15.69 -3.59 -2.01
N LYS A 44 -14.80 -4.61 -2.05
CA LYS A 44 -14.72 -5.64 -1.01
C LYS A 44 -14.39 -5.02 0.36
N TYR A 45 -13.46 -4.06 0.39
CA TYR A 45 -13.06 -3.37 1.62
C TYR A 45 -14.19 -2.50 2.19
N ILE A 46 -14.88 -1.71 1.36
CA ILE A 46 -16.04 -0.91 1.77
C ILE A 46 -17.15 -1.81 2.30
N SER A 47 -17.48 -2.91 1.59
CA SER A 47 -18.47 -3.88 2.06
C SER A 47 -18.14 -4.43 3.46
N LEU A 48 -16.86 -4.74 3.70
CA LEU A 48 -16.39 -5.20 5.01
C LEU A 48 -16.58 -4.12 6.09
N LEU A 49 -16.22 -2.86 5.82
CA LEU A 49 -16.41 -1.74 6.75
C LEU A 49 -17.88 -1.47 7.08
N CYS A 50 -18.77 -1.67 6.10
CA CYS A 50 -20.20 -1.47 6.27
C CYS A 50 -20.88 -2.61 7.04
N LYS A 51 -20.26 -3.81 7.14
CA LYS A 51 -20.85 -5.02 7.74
C LYS A 51 -21.41 -4.82 9.15
N SER A 52 -20.82 -3.93 9.95
CA SER A 52 -21.20 -3.70 11.35
C SER A 52 -22.14 -2.51 11.57
N LYS A 53 -22.54 -1.80 10.53
CA LYS A 53 -23.30 -0.53 10.63
C LYS A 53 -24.63 -0.61 9.87
N PRO A 54 -25.79 -0.66 10.57
CA PRO A 54 -27.10 -0.72 9.94
C PRO A 54 -27.35 0.42 8.93
N GLU A 55 -26.83 1.62 9.21
CA GLU A 55 -26.98 2.82 8.38
C GLU A 55 -26.23 2.73 7.03
N LEU A 56 -25.38 1.72 6.86
CA LEU A 56 -24.58 1.50 5.65
C LEU A 56 -24.96 0.22 4.91
N LEU A 57 -26.07 -0.42 5.28
CA LEU A 57 -26.48 -1.71 4.72
C LEU A 57 -26.73 -1.63 3.21
N GLU A 58 -27.38 -0.56 2.73
CA GLU A 58 -27.62 -0.34 1.30
C GLU A 58 -26.31 -0.25 0.51
N LEU A 59 -25.35 0.55 1.02
CA LEU A 59 -24.03 0.69 0.40
C LEU A 59 -23.28 -0.65 0.37
N LYS A 60 -23.38 -1.45 1.43
CA LYS A 60 -22.82 -2.79 1.49
C LYS A 60 -23.40 -3.71 0.40
N GLU A 61 -24.73 -3.76 0.30
CA GLU A 61 -25.42 -4.61 -0.67
C GLU A 61 -25.07 -4.24 -2.12
N VAL A 62 -24.95 -2.93 -2.40
CA VAL A 62 -24.50 -2.44 -3.70
C VAL A 62 -23.06 -2.85 -3.98
N CYS A 63 -22.15 -2.71 -3.01
CA CYS A 63 -20.77 -3.17 -3.16
C CYS A 63 -20.70 -4.69 -3.43
N ASP A 64 -21.42 -5.51 -2.66
CA ASP A 64 -21.46 -6.96 -2.83
C ASP A 64 -22.02 -7.35 -4.22
N SER A 65 -23.06 -6.65 -4.67
CA SER A 65 -23.65 -6.84 -5.99
C SER A 65 -22.68 -6.47 -7.11
N LEU A 66 -21.95 -5.36 -6.98
CA LEU A 66 -20.94 -4.94 -7.95
C LEU A 66 -19.77 -5.91 -8.01
N VAL A 67 -19.24 -6.37 -6.88
CA VAL A 67 -18.17 -7.39 -6.83
C VAL A 67 -18.61 -8.69 -7.49
N LYS A 68 -19.87 -9.11 -7.31
CA LYS A 68 -20.41 -10.30 -7.98
C LYS A 68 -20.57 -10.11 -9.50
N ARG A 69 -20.89 -8.89 -9.94
CA ARG A 69 -21.09 -8.55 -11.35
C ARG A 69 -19.78 -8.33 -12.11
N TYR A 70 -18.76 -7.82 -11.43
CA TYR A 70 -17.45 -7.46 -11.98
C TYR A 70 -16.34 -8.22 -11.23
N PRO A 71 -16.07 -9.49 -11.61
CA PRO A 71 -14.93 -10.21 -11.06
C PRO A 71 -13.61 -9.56 -11.50
N GLU A 72 -12.51 -9.94 -10.83
CA GLU A 72 -11.16 -9.43 -11.09
C GLU A 72 -10.77 -9.53 -12.57
N GLY A 73 -10.07 -8.51 -13.09
CA GLY A 73 -9.70 -8.40 -14.50
C GLY A 73 -10.76 -7.83 -15.46
N CYS A 74 -11.94 -7.41 -14.98
CA CYS A 74 -12.92 -6.70 -15.81
C CYS A 74 -12.48 -5.26 -16.15
N VAL A 75 -12.69 -4.84 -17.39
CA VAL A 75 -12.08 -3.59 -17.92
C VAL A 75 -12.66 -2.31 -17.31
N TYR A 76 -13.90 -2.32 -16.82
CA TYR A 76 -14.53 -1.16 -16.20
C TYR A 76 -15.72 -1.56 -15.31
N ILE A 77 -15.75 -1.06 -14.07
CA ILE A 77 -16.92 -1.13 -13.20
C ILE A 77 -17.83 0.07 -13.52
N ASP A 78 -19.12 -0.20 -13.71
CA ASP A 78 -20.13 0.87 -13.77
C ASP A 78 -20.38 1.40 -12.35
N GLU A 79 -19.72 2.52 -12.02
CA GLU A 79 -19.77 3.15 -10.69
C GLU A 79 -21.12 3.82 -10.38
N SER A 80 -22.03 3.96 -11.36
CA SER A 80 -23.27 4.72 -11.18
C SER A 80 -24.18 4.20 -10.06
N LEU A 81 -24.15 2.88 -9.80
CA LEU A 81 -24.87 2.27 -8.68
C LEU A 81 -24.20 2.59 -7.35
N PHE A 82 -22.86 2.54 -7.31
CA PHE A 82 -22.09 2.89 -6.13
C PHE A 82 -22.26 4.37 -5.76
N ASP A 83 -22.19 5.27 -6.74
CA ASP A 83 -22.38 6.71 -6.53
C ASP A 83 -23.74 7.05 -5.92
N LYS A 84 -24.81 6.46 -6.47
CA LYS A 84 -26.17 6.64 -5.93
C LYS A 84 -26.28 6.15 -4.49
N ALA A 85 -25.72 4.99 -4.19
CA ALA A 85 -25.72 4.43 -2.83
C ALA A 85 -24.88 5.29 -1.87
N ARG A 86 -23.76 5.85 -2.34
CA ARG A 86 -22.93 6.77 -1.56
C ARG A 86 -23.66 8.09 -1.29
N GLU A 87 -24.46 8.57 -2.25
CA GLU A 87 -25.31 9.75 -2.08
C GLU A 87 -26.49 9.50 -1.12
N SER A 88 -27.01 8.28 -1.00
CA SER A 88 -28.07 7.96 -0.03
C SER A 88 -27.55 7.91 1.42
N VAL A 89 -26.26 7.63 1.61
CA VAL A 89 -25.60 7.67 2.93
C VAL A 89 -25.61 9.08 3.51
N LYS A 90 -25.75 9.20 4.84
CA LYS A 90 -25.72 10.51 5.54
C LYS A 90 -24.41 11.26 5.25
N PRO A 91 -24.43 12.59 5.11
CA PRO A 91 -23.23 13.39 4.79
C PRO A 91 -22.03 13.14 5.71
N GLU A 92 -22.26 12.91 7.00
CA GLU A 92 -21.23 12.60 8.00
C GLU A 92 -20.43 11.32 7.70
N PHE A 93 -21.00 10.38 6.94
CA PHE A 93 -20.32 9.15 6.57
C PHE A 93 -19.74 9.17 5.15
N ARG A 94 -20.19 10.10 4.28
CA ARG A 94 -19.76 10.13 2.87
C ARG A 94 -18.26 10.36 2.70
N SER A 95 -17.66 11.15 3.60
CA SER A 95 -16.22 11.46 3.58
C SER A 95 -15.32 10.25 3.86
N TYR A 96 -15.86 9.14 4.37
CA TYR A 96 -15.09 7.91 4.59
C TYR A 96 -14.95 7.04 3.33
N PHE A 97 -15.66 7.37 2.25
CA PHE A 97 -15.66 6.59 1.03
C PHE A 97 -15.04 7.38 -0.13
N PRO A 98 -14.26 6.73 -1.00
CA PRO A 98 -13.66 7.38 -2.15
C PRO A 98 -14.74 7.93 -3.09
N SER A 99 -14.48 9.10 -3.68
CA SER A 99 -15.34 9.75 -4.67
C SER A 99 -15.14 9.26 -6.10
N GLY A 100 -14.08 8.50 -6.35
CA GLY A 100 -13.77 7.92 -7.65
C GLY A 100 -12.51 7.06 -7.59
N TYR A 101 -12.11 6.56 -8.75
CA TYR A 101 -10.95 5.67 -8.91
C TYR A 101 -9.66 6.19 -8.25
N PHE A 102 -9.37 7.48 -8.39
CA PHE A 102 -8.12 8.04 -7.87
C PHE A 102 -8.08 7.98 -6.34
N GLU A 103 -9.16 8.39 -5.70
CA GLU A 103 -9.31 8.31 -4.25
C GLU A 103 -9.30 6.85 -3.77
N ALA A 104 -9.85 5.94 -4.57
CA ALA A 104 -9.80 4.50 -4.30
C ALA A 104 -8.35 3.98 -4.31
N GLU A 105 -7.53 4.38 -5.28
CA GLU A 105 -6.10 4.04 -5.36
C GLU A 105 -5.29 4.61 -4.19
N MET A 106 -5.56 5.87 -3.80
CA MET A 106 -4.96 6.46 -2.60
C MET A 106 -5.31 5.68 -1.33
N VAL A 107 -6.56 5.26 -1.18
CA VAL A 107 -6.99 4.41 -0.05
C VAL A 107 -6.20 3.10 -0.02
N VAL A 108 -5.97 2.45 -1.16
CA VAL A 108 -5.10 1.25 -1.23
C VAL A 108 -3.69 1.58 -0.74
N PHE A 109 -3.09 2.67 -1.20
CA PHE A 109 -1.76 3.07 -0.77
C PHE A 109 -1.68 3.30 0.73
N TYR A 110 -2.67 3.97 1.33
CA TYR A 110 -2.73 4.18 2.78
C TYR A 110 -2.91 2.88 3.58
N ILE A 111 -3.74 1.95 3.10
CA ILE A 111 -3.94 0.64 3.73
C ILE A 111 -2.61 -0.13 3.77
N TYR A 112 -1.93 -0.27 2.63
CA TYR A 112 -0.67 -1.02 2.57
C TYR A 112 0.47 -0.31 3.30
N ASN A 113 0.52 1.01 3.26
CA ASN A 113 1.48 1.77 4.05
C ASN A 113 1.31 1.52 5.56
N THR A 114 0.09 1.29 6.04
CA THR A 114 -0.15 0.93 7.45
C THR A 114 0.47 -0.42 7.79
N TYR A 115 0.29 -1.43 6.93
CA TYR A 115 0.92 -2.75 7.13
C TYR A 115 2.45 -2.68 7.04
N ILE A 116 2.98 -1.92 6.09
CA ILE A 116 4.43 -1.73 5.94
C ILE A 116 5.02 -1.07 7.20
N LYS A 117 4.36 -0.06 7.76
CA LYS A 117 4.78 0.56 9.02
C LYS A 117 4.80 -0.43 10.18
N GLN A 118 3.75 -1.24 10.30
CA GLN A 118 3.69 -2.29 11.33
C GLN A 118 4.86 -3.27 11.19
N ALA A 119 5.17 -3.71 9.98
CA ALA A 119 6.31 -4.59 9.71
C ALA A 119 7.65 -3.93 10.11
N PHE A 120 7.87 -2.66 9.76
CA PHE A 120 9.07 -1.93 10.20
C PHE A 120 9.13 -1.71 11.72
N ASP A 121 7.98 -1.52 12.39
CA ASP A 121 7.91 -1.39 13.84
C ASP A 121 8.35 -2.68 14.56
N GLU A 122 8.16 -3.85 13.96
CA GLU A 122 8.71 -5.11 14.47
C GLU A 122 10.25 -5.05 14.53
N ILE A 123 10.90 -4.57 13.47
CA ILE A 123 12.36 -4.39 13.46
C ILE A 123 12.80 -3.33 14.47
N ARG A 124 12.06 -2.23 14.61
CA ARG A 124 12.40 -1.16 15.58
C ARG A 124 12.41 -1.65 17.03
N SER A 125 11.67 -2.71 17.33
CA SER A 125 11.66 -3.32 18.66
C SER A 125 12.98 -4.03 19.01
N LEU A 126 13.82 -4.31 18.01
CA LEU A 126 15.11 -5.00 18.16
C LEU A 126 16.23 -4.05 18.63
N ASP A 127 17.20 -4.60 19.37
CA ASP A 127 18.42 -3.90 19.80
C ASP A 127 19.51 -3.95 18.71
N ILE A 128 19.26 -3.24 17.61
CA ILE A 128 20.14 -3.20 16.42
C ILE A 128 21.09 -2.00 16.43
N LYS A 129 22.15 -2.05 15.60
CA LYS A 129 23.11 -0.95 15.46
C LYS A 129 22.40 0.32 14.96
N ARG A 130 22.95 1.47 15.34
CA ARG A 130 22.43 2.78 14.92
C ARG A 130 22.44 2.96 13.39
N VAL A 131 23.43 2.39 12.72
CA VAL A 131 23.57 2.45 11.26
C VAL A 131 22.45 1.66 10.59
N ASP A 132 22.21 0.43 11.04
CA ASP A 132 21.15 -0.46 10.53
C ASP A 132 19.77 0.19 10.71
N ARG A 133 19.50 0.76 11.89
CA ARG A 133 18.26 1.51 12.14
C ARG A 133 18.10 2.70 11.19
N PHE A 134 19.17 3.46 10.95
CA PHE A 134 19.13 4.59 10.02
C PHE A 134 18.83 4.16 8.59
N ILE A 135 19.40 3.03 8.14
CA ILE A 135 19.14 2.44 6.84
C ILE A 135 17.66 2.05 6.70
N LEU A 136 17.12 1.33 7.67
CA LEU A 136 15.73 0.88 7.67
C LEU A 136 14.74 2.04 7.70
N ASP A 137 15.00 3.06 8.53
CA ASP A 137 14.19 4.29 8.55
C ASP A 137 14.22 5.03 7.21
N LYS A 138 15.35 4.98 6.48
CA LYS A 138 15.46 5.56 5.14
C LYS A 138 14.64 4.76 4.12
N LEU A 139 14.65 3.44 4.20
CA LEU A 139 13.83 2.56 3.34
C LEU A 139 12.34 2.81 3.55
N GLU A 140 11.87 2.83 4.81
CA GLU A 140 10.46 3.10 5.10
C GLU A 140 10.05 4.47 4.56
N ARG A 141 10.87 5.52 4.75
CA ARG A 141 10.59 6.83 4.17
C ARG A 141 10.56 6.80 2.66
N HIS A 142 11.43 6.02 2.01
CA HIS A 142 11.40 5.91 0.55
C HIS A 142 10.09 5.27 0.07
N ILE A 143 9.59 4.26 0.76
CA ILE A 143 8.29 3.64 0.47
C ILE A 143 7.15 4.63 0.71
N GLN A 144 7.10 5.29 1.87
CA GLN A 144 6.09 6.31 2.18
C GLN A 144 6.09 7.42 1.11
N ASN A 145 7.28 7.89 0.71
CA ASN A 145 7.42 8.89 -0.33
C ASN A 145 6.92 8.42 -1.69
N THR A 146 7.05 7.12 -1.97
CA THR A 146 6.62 6.53 -3.23
C THR A 146 5.12 6.25 -3.23
N LEU A 147 4.59 5.61 -2.19
CA LEU A 147 3.20 5.15 -2.16
C LEU A 147 2.23 6.26 -1.76
N VAL A 148 2.61 7.16 -0.86
CA VAL A 148 1.67 8.13 -0.28
C VAL A 148 2.00 9.54 -0.73
N ASP A 149 3.29 9.90 -0.73
CA ASP A 149 3.67 11.30 -0.90
C ASP A 149 4.04 11.73 -2.32
N ASP A 150 4.15 10.80 -3.26
CA ASP A 150 4.58 11.06 -4.64
C ASP A 150 3.62 12.04 -5.33
N PRO A 151 4.09 13.23 -5.75
CA PRO A 151 3.27 14.18 -6.49
C PRO A 151 2.71 13.63 -7.80
N ASN A 152 3.37 12.65 -8.42
CA ASN A 152 2.87 11.95 -9.59
C ASN A 152 1.63 11.10 -9.27
N PHE A 153 1.41 10.80 -7.99
CA PHE A 153 0.27 10.06 -7.46
C PHE A 153 -0.70 10.94 -6.67
N LYS A 154 -0.58 12.28 -6.67
CA LYS A 154 -1.48 13.22 -5.98
C LYS A 154 -2.36 13.98 -6.98
N GLY A 155 -3.67 13.77 -6.90
CA GLY A 155 -4.67 13.96 -7.96
C GLY A 155 -5.31 15.34 -8.08
N ASP A 156 -4.55 16.44 -7.97
CA ASP A 156 -5.12 17.79 -8.15
C ASP A 156 -5.05 18.31 -9.60
N ASN A 157 -4.60 17.51 -10.56
CA ASN A 157 -4.47 17.94 -11.95
C ASN A 157 -5.67 17.47 -12.79
N PRO A 158 -6.56 18.37 -13.25
CA PRO A 158 -7.71 18.01 -14.09
C PRO A 158 -7.33 17.39 -15.45
N TYR A 159 -6.04 17.35 -15.81
CA TYR A 159 -5.52 16.72 -17.02
C TYR A 159 -5.18 15.21 -16.87
N TYR A 160 -5.31 14.60 -15.69
CA TYR A 160 -4.79 13.24 -15.40
C TYR A 160 -5.38 12.07 -16.20
N LYS A 161 -6.58 12.18 -16.80
CA LYS A 161 -7.11 11.12 -17.70
C LYS A 161 -6.18 10.83 -18.90
N ARG A 162 -5.33 11.78 -19.31
CA ARG A 162 -4.31 11.57 -20.37
C ARG A 162 -3.01 10.94 -19.87
N HIS A 163 -2.76 10.92 -18.56
CA HIS A 163 -1.48 10.55 -17.96
C HIS A 163 -1.49 9.19 -17.25
N TYR A 164 -2.55 8.37 -17.37
CA TYR A 164 -2.55 7.00 -16.83
C TYR A 164 -1.38 6.14 -17.35
N ARG A 165 -0.92 6.38 -18.58
CA ARG A 165 0.30 5.75 -19.12
C ARG A 165 1.57 6.20 -18.39
N GLU A 166 1.61 7.44 -17.94
CA GLU A 166 2.72 8.01 -17.18
C GLU A 166 2.69 7.53 -15.73
N LEU A 167 1.50 7.31 -15.14
CA LEU A 167 1.32 6.68 -13.84
C LEU A 167 1.87 5.24 -13.85
N ASP A 168 1.46 4.42 -14.82
CA ASP A 168 1.93 3.04 -14.97
C ASP A 168 3.46 3.00 -15.20
N ARG A 169 3.99 3.92 -16.00
CA ARG A 169 5.44 4.07 -16.19
C ARG A 169 6.15 4.48 -14.89
N SER A 170 5.59 5.43 -14.14
CA SER A 170 6.16 5.91 -12.88
C SER A 170 6.18 4.78 -11.84
N LYS A 171 5.07 4.05 -11.67
CA LYS A 171 5.00 2.85 -10.82
C LYS A 171 6.05 1.82 -11.17
N LYS A 172 6.26 1.53 -12.46
CA LYS A 172 7.31 0.60 -12.92
C LYS A 172 8.73 1.08 -12.61
N ILE A 173 8.99 2.38 -12.70
CA ILE A 173 10.28 2.95 -12.35
C ILE A 173 10.48 2.87 -10.83
N SER A 174 9.51 3.31 -10.05
CA SER A 174 9.57 3.27 -8.59
C SER A 174 9.73 1.85 -8.06
N LEU A 175 9.03 0.88 -8.64
CA LEU A 175 9.18 -0.54 -8.30
C LEU A 175 10.62 -1.02 -8.52
N LYS A 176 11.23 -0.70 -9.67
CA LYS A 176 12.63 -1.07 -9.96
C LYS A 176 13.62 -0.45 -8.97
N CYS A 177 13.42 0.82 -8.59
CA CYS A 177 14.28 1.48 -7.63
C CYS A 177 14.16 0.86 -6.24
N LEU A 178 12.94 0.63 -5.76
CA LEU A 178 12.69 -0.02 -4.46
C LEU A 178 13.24 -1.45 -4.43
N ASP A 179 13.02 -2.25 -5.48
CA ASP A 179 13.53 -3.61 -5.55
C ASP A 179 15.05 -3.66 -5.46
N SER A 180 15.74 -2.76 -6.18
CA SER A 180 17.20 -2.69 -6.13
C SER A 180 17.71 -2.34 -4.73
N ASP A 181 17.06 -1.41 -4.04
CA ASP A 181 17.44 -1.04 -2.67
C ASP A 181 17.21 -2.22 -1.72
N PHE A 182 16.01 -2.83 -1.76
CA PHE A 182 15.66 -3.96 -0.91
C PHE A 182 16.57 -5.18 -1.11
N ASP A 183 16.89 -5.53 -2.36
CA ASP A 183 17.75 -6.67 -2.66
C ASP A 183 19.17 -6.46 -2.10
N ALA A 184 19.72 -5.26 -2.23
CA ALA A 184 21.02 -4.92 -1.67
C ALA A 184 21.04 -5.00 -0.13
N TYR A 185 19.97 -4.58 0.54
CA TYR A 185 19.91 -4.66 2.01
C TYR A 185 19.62 -6.07 2.51
N ILE A 186 18.80 -6.84 1.79
CA ILE A 186 18.61 -8.26 2.09
C ILE A 186 19.95 -9.00 2.00
N GLU A 187 20.76 -8.72 0.98
CA GLU A 187 22.11 -9.27 0.84
C GLU A 187 23.00 -8.86 2.02
N TYR A 188 23.03 -7.57 2.38
CA TYR A 188 23.80 -7.05 3.53
C TYR A 188 23.51 -7.80 4.84
N PHE A 189 22.23 -8.00 5.20
CA PHE A 189 21.86 -8.72 6.42
C PHE A 189 21.99 -10.25 6.29
N SER A 190 22.10 -10.78 5.07
CA SER A 190 22.32 -12.21 4.84
C SER A 190 23.81 -12.60 4.83
N GLU A 191 24.71 -11.68 4.46
CA GLU A 191 26.16 -11.93 4.49
C GLU A 191 26.72 -12.03 5.91
N GLU A 192 26.09 -11.37 6.89
CA GLU A 192 26.45 -11.50 8.31
C GLU A 192 26.03 -12.86 8.93
N GLU A 193 25.31 -13.73 8.19
CA GLU A 193 25.00 -15.12 8.60
C GLU A 193 26.13 -16.15 8.31
N GLN A 194 27.18 -15.79 7.54
CA GLN A 194 28.30 -16.69 7.16
C GLN A 194 29.54 -16.56 8.05
#